data_AF-A0ABD5C839-F1
#
_entry.id   AF-A0ABD5C839-F1
#
_cell.length_a   1.000
_cell.length_b   1.000
_cell.length_c   1.000
_cell.angle_alpha   90.00
_cell.angle_beta   90.00
_cell.angle_gamma   90.00
#
_symmetry.space_group_name_H-M   'P 1'
#
loop_
_entity.id
_entity.type
_entity.pdbx_description
1 polymer ?
#
loop_
_entity_poly.entity_id
_entity_poly.type
_entity_poly.pdbx_seq_one_letter_code
_entity_poly.pdbx_strand_id
1 'polypeptide(L)'
;MKIKMYVLSLFFLFIPIIFYFSGIDDVWNVFTKANGFCDGVSNRIVCITGNMGNQLSLSVSRLCVCIFLVFLCGYTYWWYKRQLSFLDRGITSAEVVVVGCEKESTEYLSFLSTYIMPLVFTDLTKPSNVFNFIFILVIVGFLHIKTRRIHSNPTLSLFGVSAYKIDYIIRVDGQDSDITKGLIVLSKDEISVKSVIRIIKKEDYITFAKYIRNDSNG
;
A
#
# COMPACT_ATOMS: atom_id res chain seq x y z
N MET A 1 -3.57 10.23 8.64
CA MET A 1 -3.86 9.57 7.35
C MET A 1 -2.61 9.40 6.46
N LYS A 2 -1.88 10.49 6.18
CA LYS A 2 -0.70 10.52 5.27
C LYS A 2 0.35 9.42 5.49
N ILE A 3 0.85 9.29 6.72
CA ILE A 3 1.89 8.29 7.04
C ILE A 3 1.37 6.87 6.80
N LYS A 4 0.14 6.56 7.22
CA LYS A 4 -0.45 5.22 7.02
C LYS A 4 -0.65 4.89 5.53
N MET A 5 -1.04 5.88 4.73
CA MET A 5 -1.13 5.74 3.28
C MET A 5 0.23 5.56 2.61
N TYR A 6 1.27 6.25 3.11
CA TYR A 6 2.63 6.05 2.64
C TYR A 6 3.13 4.64 2.97
N VAL A 7 2.94 4.17 4.20
CA VAL A 7 3.30 2.77 4.55
C VAL A 7 2.51 1.76 3.71
N LEU A 8 1.23 2.04 3.42
CA LEU A 8 0.45 1.22 2.50
C LEU A 8 1.04 1.23 1.07
N SER A 9 1.60 2.35 0.61
CA SER A 9 2.30 2.42 -0.69
C SER A 9 3.54 1.56 -0.79
N LEU A 10 4.20 1.31 0.36
CA LEU A 10 5.38 0.47 0.43
C LEU A 10 5.05 -1.02 0.51
N PHE A 11 3.77 -1.41 0.50
CA PHE A 11 3.37 -2.82 0.58
C PHE A 11 4.06 -3.69 -0.48
N PHE A 12 4.13 -3.23 -1.73
CA PHE A 12 4.83 -3.95 -2.80
C PHE A 12 6.34 -3.98 -2.65
N LEU A 13 6.93 -3.03 -1.93
CA LEU A 13 8.35 -3.04 -1.60
C LEU A 13 8.65 -4.04 -0.48
N PHE A 14 7.75 -4.20 0.49
CA PHE A 14 7.96 -5.11 1.61
C PHE A 14 7.94 -6.58 1.17
N ILE A 15 7.20 -6.94 0.13
CA ILE A 15 7.19 -8.31 -0.42
C ILE A 15 8.61 -8.77 -0.80
N PRO A 16 9.34 -8.13 -1.73
CA PRO A 16 10.69 -8.55 -2.10
C PRO A 16 11.68 -8.44 -0.93
N ILE A 17 11.51 -7.49 0.00
CA ILE A 17 12.32 -7.43 1.22
C ILE A 17 12.11 -8.68 2.09
N ILE A 18 10.86 -9.13 2.26
CA ILE A 18 10.54 -10.35 3.01
C ILE A 18 11.18 -11.56 2.33
N PHE A 19 11.07 -11.68 1.00
CA PHE A 19 11.74 -12.74 0.24
C PHE A 19 13.26 -12.71 0.48
N TYR A 20 13.88 -11.53 0.39
CA TYR A 20 15.31 -11.35 0.63
C TYR A 20 15.74 -11.78 2.05
N PHE A 21 15.06 -11.29 3.09
CA PHE A 21 15.44 -11.58 4.48
C PHE A 21 15.00 -12.96 4.96
N SER A 22 14.03 -13.60 4.31
CA SER A 22 13.58 -14.96 4.66
C SER A 22 14.68 -16.01 4.48
N GLY A 23 15.77 -15.69 3.79
CA GLY A 23 16.87 -16.63 3.54
C GLY A 23 16.44 -17.76 2.60
N ILE A 24 15.53 -17.49 1.66
CA ILE A 24 15.07 -18.48 0.67
C ILE A 24 16.25 -19.10 -0.09
N ASP A 25 17.30 -18.36 -0.35
CA ASP A 25 18.52 -18.89 -1.00
C ASP A 25 19.22 -19.94 -0.12
N ASP A 26 19.27 -19.71 1.19
CA ASP A 26 19.81 -20.67 2.17
C ASP A 26 18.93 -21.94 2.20
N VAL A 27 17.60 -21.77 2.18
CA VAL A 27 16.63 -22.87 2.12
C VAL A 27 16.81 -23.69 0.84
N TRP A 28 16.97 -23.03 -0.31
CA TRP A 28 17.15 -23.67 -1.60
C TRP A 28 18.47 -24.45 -1.68
N ASN A 29 19.55 -23.89 -1.14
CA ASN A 29 20.85 -24.55 -1.07
C ASN A 29 20.82 -25.79 -0.14
N VAL A 30 20.16 -25.71 1.01
CA VAL A 30 19.97 -26.86 1.91
C VAL A 30 19.08 -27.93 1.26
N PHE A 31 18.00 -27.53 0.58
CA PHE A 31 17.12 -28.44 -0.14
C PHE A 31 17.86 -29.22 -1.23
N THR A 32 18.65 -28.54 -2.06
CA THR A 32 19.42 -29.18 -3.14
C THR A 32 20.46 -30.17 -2.61
N LYS A 33 21.18 -29.82 -1.54
CA LYS A 33 22.10 -30.74 -0.84
C LYS A 33 21.38 -31.95 -0.26
N ALA A 34 20.25 -31.74 0.41
CA ALA A 34 19.44 -32.84 0.96
C ALA A 34 18.90 -33.76 -0.14
N ASN A 35 18.48 -33.17 -1.28
CA ASN A 35 17.95 -33.92 -2.40
C ASN A 35 19.01 -34.79 -3.10
N GLY A 36 20.26 -34.32 -3.18
CA GLY A 36 21.39 -35.12 -3.68
C GLY A 36 21.83 -36.22 -2.70
N PHE A 37 21.81 -35.95 -1.40
CA PHE A 37 22.16 -36.95 -0.38
C PHE A 37 21.14 -38.10 -0.29
N CYS A 38 19.86 -37.81 -0.51
CA CYS A 38 18.76 -38.76 -0.40
C CYS A 38 18.42 -39.48 -1.71
N ASP A 39 19.26 -39.36 -2.74
CA ASP A 39 19.03 -40.02 -4.02
C ASP A 39 19.23 -41.55 -3.89
N GLY A 40 18.28 -42.34 -4.39
CA GLY A 40 18.27 -43.80 -4.24
C GLY A 40 17.73 -44.36 -2.90
N VAL A 41 17.27 -43.51 -1.97
CA VAL A 41 16.65 -43.94 -0.70
C VAL A 41 15.16 -44.25 -0.87
N SER A 42 14.70 -45.39 -0.33
CA SER A 42 13.30 -45.87 -0.46
C SER A 42 12.25 -44.86 0.04
N ASN A 43 12.54 -44.12 1.12
CA ASN A 43 11.70 -43.05 1.65
C ASN A 43 12.37 -41.67 1.50
N ARG A 44 12.57 -41.24 0.25
CA ARG A 44 13.24 -39.98 -0.11
C ARG A 44 12.66 -38.74 0.60
N ILE A 45 11.33 -38.65 0.75
CA ILE A 45 10.67 -37.51 1.40
C ILE A 45 11.08 -37.39 2.87
N VAL A 46 11.09 -38.50 3.61
CA VAL A 46 11.46 -38.53 5.04
C VAL A 46 12.96 -38.20 5.23
N CYS A 47 13.80 -38.69 4.32
CA CYS A 47 15.23 -38.37 4.33
C CYS A 47 15.48 -36.87 4.09
N ILE A 48 14.79 -36.27 3.10
CA ILE A 48 14.93 -34.85 2.80
C ILE A 48 14.45 -33.99 3.98
N THR A 49 13.26 -34.26 4.52
CA THR A 49 12.71 -33.47 5.64
C THR A 49 13.56 -33.59 6.90
N GLY A 50 14.08 -34.78 7.22
CA GLY A 50 14.99 -34.98 8.35
C GLY A 50 16.32 -34.24 8.20
N ASN A 51 16.93 -34.28 7.01
CA ASN A 51 18.21 -33.62 6.76
C ASN A 51 18.09 -32.10 6.67
N MET A 52 16.99 -31.59 6.10
CA MET A 52 16.70 -30.16 6.08
C MET A 52 16.49 -29.60 7.49
N GLY A 53 15.72 -30.29 8.35
CA GLY A 53 15.43 -29.84 9.70
C GLY A 53 16.68 -29.66 10.58
N ASN A 54 17.73 -30.44 10.32
CA ASN A 54 18.97 -30.40 11.10
C ASN A 54 19.99 -29.36 10.58
N GLN A 55 19.85 -28.89 9.33
CA GLN A 55 20.79 -27.96 8.69
C GLN A 55 20.25 -26.53 8.53
N LEU A 56 18.95 -26.32 8.74
CA LEU A 56 18.33 -25.01 8.58
C LEU A 56 18.55 -24.14 9.83
N SER A 57 19.63 -23.37 9.85
CA SER A 57 19.87 -22.34 10.87
C SER A 57 19.27 -21.00 10.44
N LEU A 58 17.94 -20.85 10.58
CA LEU A 58 17.30 -19.55 10.42
C LEU A 58 17.65 -18.65 11.61
N SER A 59 18.32 -17.53 11.34
CA SER A 59 18.63 -16.55 12.38
C SER A 59 17.34 -15.94 12.95
N VAL A 60 17.18 -15.98 14.28
CA VAL A 60 16.01 -15.44 15.00
C VAL A 60 15.76 -13.97 14.61
N SER A 61 16.82 -13.18 14.42
CA SER A 61 16.72 -11.77 14.01
C SER A 61 16.04 -11.57 12.65
N ARG A 62 16.35 -12.43 11.65
CA ARG A 62 15.74 -12.36 10.31
C ARG A 62 14.24 -12.66 10.36
N LEU A 63 13.85 -13.66 11.15
CA LEU A 63 12.45 -14.03 11.36
C LEU A 63 11.67 -12.91 12.06
N CYS A 64 12.25 -12.28 13.08
CA CYS A 64 11.62 -11.14 13.76
C CYS A 64 11.34 -9.97 12.80
N VAL A 65 12.28 -9.66 11.90
CA VAL A 65 12.09 -8.60 10.89
C VAL A 65 10.96 -8.97 9.91
N CYS A 66 10.93 -10.20 9.41
CA CYS A 66 9.88 -10.65 8.50
C CYS A 66 8.50 -10.59 9.15
N ILE A 67 8.37 -11.09 10.39
CA ILE A 67 7.13 -11.05 11.16
C ILE A 67 6.70 -9.59 11.37
N PHE A 68 7.62 -8.71 11.76
CA PHE A 68 7.33 -7.29 11.94
C PHE A 68 6.81 -6.64 10.65
N LEU A 69 7.45 -6.89 9.50
CA LEU A 69 7.00 -6.37 8.21
C LEU A 69 5.61 -6.90 7.82
N VAL A 70 5.35 -8.19 8.03
CA VAL A 70 4.02 -8.79 7.78
C VAL A 70 2.96 -8.16 8.69
N PHE A 71 3.26 -7.95 9.96
CA PHE A 71 2.35 -7.27 10.90
C PHE A 71 2.10 -5.82 10.48
N LEU A 72 3.13 -5.08 10.05
CA LEU A 72 3.01 -3.71 9.56
C LEU A 72 2.10 -3.64 8.32
N CYS A 73 2.29 -4.55 7.37
CA CYS A 73 1.45 -4.72 6.19
C CYS A 73 0.00 -5.05 6.57
N GLY A 74 -0.21 -6.04 7.44
CA GLY A 74 -1.53 -6.46 7.89
C GLY A 74 -2.27 -5.35 8.63
N TYR A 75 -1.58 -4.63 9.51
CA TYR A 75 -2.14 -3.50 10.26
C TYR A 75 -2.58 -2.36 9.33
N THR A 76 -1.74 -1.96 8.37
CA THR A 76 -2.06 -0.86 7.46
C THR A 76 -3.15 -1.23 6.47
N TYR A 77 -3.17 -2.47 5.97
CA TYR A 77 -4.26 -3.00 5.15
C TYR A 77 -5.58 -3.05 5.93
N TRP A 78 -5.56 -3.56 7.17
CA TRP A 78 -6.75 -3.60 8.02
C TRP A 78 -7.29 -2.20 8.31
N TRP A 79 -6.41 -1.24 8.61
CA TRP A 79 -6.79 0.16 8.79
C TRP A 79 -7.45 0.75 7.54
N TYR A 80 -6.87 0.51 6.34
CA TYR A 80 -7.46 0.93 5.07
C TYR A 80 -8.85 0.33 4.86
N LYS A 81 -9.01 -0.99 5.05
CA LYS A 81 -10.30 -1.68 4.89
C LYS A 81 -11.34 -1.16 5.88
N ARG A 82 -10.95 -0.89 7.13
CA ARG A 82 -11.82 -0.31 8.15
C ARG A 82 -12.31 1.08 7.74
N GLN A 83 -11.44 1.90 7.16
CA GLN A 83 -11.78 3.24 6.69
C GLN A 83 -12.83 3.19 5.57
N LEU A 84 -12.68 2.27 4.62
CA LEU A 84 -13.66 2.05 3.56
C LEU A 84 -15.00 1.55 4.13
N SER A 85 -14.97 0.62 5.09
CA SER A 85 -16.18 0.12 5.74
C SER A 85 -16.94 1.19 6.52
N PHE A 86 -16.25 2.17 7.13
CA PHE A 86 -16.91 3.30 7.78
C PHE A 86 -17.63 4.20 6.79
N LEU A 87 -17.03 4.39 5.61
CA LEU A 87 -17.63 5.15 4.53
C LEU A 87 -18.89 4.46 3.96
N ASP A 88 -18.84 3.13 3.81
CA ASP A 88 -19.98 2.32 3.39
C ASP A 88 -21.17 2.43 4.36
N ARG A 89 -20.88 2.48 5.67
CA ARG A 89 -21.89 2.56 6.73
C ARG A 89 -22.37 3.99 7.02
N GLY A 90 -21.73 5.01 6.44
CA GLY A 90 -22.08 6.42 6.64
C GLY A 90 -21.81 6.98 8.04
N ILE A 91 -20.95 6.34 8.84
CA ILE A 91 -20.81 6.63 10.28
C ILE A 91 -20.11 7.99 10.55
N THR A 92 -19.22 8.43 9.66
CA THR A 92 -18.40 9.65 9.85
C THR A 92 -18.30 10.49 8.57
N SER A 93 -19.37 10.50 7.79
CA SER A 93 -19.34 11.04 6.44
C SER A 93 -20.25 12.24 6.20
N ALA A 94 -19.78 13.17 5.38
CA ALA A 94 -20.57 14.26 4.82
C ALA A 94 -20.94 13.95 3.36
N GLU A 95 -22.13 14.38 2.95
CA GLU A 95 -22.55 14.30 1.54
C GLU A 95 -22.23 15.63 0.86
N VAL A 96 -21.60 15.56 -0.32
CA VAL A 96 -21.18 16.72 -1.10
C VAL A 96 -21.52 16.51 -2.56
N VAL A 97 -21.84 17.62 -3.25
CA VAL A 97 -22.14 17.60 -4.69
C VAL A 97 -20.89 18.02 -5.45
N VAL A 98 -20.48 17.21 -6.42
CA VAL A 98 -19.29 17.44 -7.25
C VAL A 98 -19.64 18.40 -8.39
N VAL A 99 -18.95 19.54 -8.45
CA VAL A 99 -19.11 20.59 -9.47
C VAL A 99 -17.99 20.55 -10.51
N GLY A 100 -16.80 20.12 -10.12
CA GLY A 100 -15.67 19.86 -11.01
C GLY A 100 -14.99 18.54 -10.65
N CYS A 101 -14.57 17.78 -11.65
CA CYS A 101 -13.90 16.50 -11.45
C CYS A 101 -12.78 16.33 -12.47
N GLU A 102 -11.57 16.08 -11.97
CA GLU A 102 -10.38 15.77 -12.76
C GLU A 102 -9.78 14.46 -12.22
N LYS A 103 -9.60 13.46 -13.09
CA LYS A 103 -9.01 12.18 -12.69
C LYS A 103 -7.49 12.33 -12.64
N GLU A 104 -6.91 12.06 -11.47
CA GLU A 104 -5.45 12.08 -11.31
C GLU A 104 -4.85 10.84 -11.98
N SER A 105 -3.93 11.05 -12.91
CA SER A 105 -3.23 9.95 -13.58
C SER A 105 -2.29 9.25 -12.58
N THR A 106 -2.32 7.91 -12.59
CA THR A 106 -1.43 7.12 -11.73
C THR A 106 -0.08 6.96 -12.43
N GLU A 107 0.98 7.57 -11.89
CA GLU A 107 2.34 7.45 -12.42
C GLU A 107 3.02 6.17 -11.91
N TYR A 108 2.61 5.01 -12.42
CA TYR A 108 3.16 3.71 -11.99
C TYR A 108 4.69 3.62 -12.15
N LEU A 109 5.22 4.21 -13.21
CA LEU A 109 6.64 4.18 -13.56
C LEU A 109 7.51 4.95 -12.57
N SER A 110 7.08 6.16 -12.17
CA SER A 110 7.78 6.99 -11.19
C SER A 110 7.90 6.28 -9.84
N PHE A 111 6.88 5.51 -9.44
CA PHE A 111 6.94 4.71 -8.21
C PHE A 111 7.91 3.54 -8.36
N LEU A 112 7.82 2.77 -9.43
CA LEU A 112 8.72 1.63 -9.65
C LEU A 112 10.19 2.07 -9.63
N SER A 113 10.53 3.17 -10.31
CA SER A 113 11.90 3.68 -10.35
C SER A 113 12.37 4.23 -9.00
N THR A 114 11.50 4.85 -8.20
CA THR A 114 11.92 5.49 -6.94
C THR A 114 12.05 4.50 -5.78
N TYR A 115 11.31 3.39 -5.82
CA TYR A 115 11.27 2.40 -4.73
C TYR A 115 11.97 1.09 -5.06
N ILE A 116 11.76 0.53 -6.25
CA ILE A 116 12.35 -0.78 -6.61
C ILE A 116 13.81 -0.63 -7.01
N MET A 117 14.18 0.47 -7.69
CA MET A 117 15.54 0.66 -8.16
C MET A 117 16.56 0.68 -7.00
N PRO A 118 16.38 1.47 -5.92
CA PRO A 118 17.30 1.42 -4.79
C PRO A 118 17.36 0.04 -4.12
N LEU A 119 16.25 -0.72 -4.12
CA LEU A 119 16.19 -2.05 -3.51
C LEU A 119 16.99 -3.08 -4.30
N VAL A 120 16.79 -3.12 -5.63
CA VAL A 120 17.45 -4.11 -6.51
C VAL A 120 18.96 -3.91 -6.56
N PHE A 121 19.43 -2.67 -6.48
CA PHE A 121 20.85 -2.35 -6.55
C PHE A 121 21.57 -2.33 -5.19
N THR A 122 20.83 -2.37 -4.08
CA THR A 122 21.44 -2.37 -2.74
C THR A 122 21.54 -3.79 -2.21
N ASP A 123 22.78 -4.24 -2.00
CA ASP A 123 23.04 -5.48 -1.27
C ASP A 123 22.70 -5.28 0.23
N LEU A 124 21.57 -5.86 0.67
CA LEU A 124 21.08 -5.76 2.04
C LEU A 124 21.70 -6.79 2.99
N THR A 125 22.75 -7.53 2.57
CA THR A 125 23.48 -8.42 3.50
C THR A 125 24.27 -7.64 4.54
N LYS A 126 24.77 -6.45 4.19
CA LYS A 126 25.58 -5.61 5.07
C LYS A 126 24.69 -4.70 5.92
N PRO A 127 24.86 -4.66 7.26
CA PRO A 127 24.08 -3.79 8.14
C PRO A 127 24.14 -2.30 7.76
N SER A 128 25.29 -1.83 7.26
CA SER A 128 25.47 -0.45 6.79
C SER A 128 24.59 -0.13 5.58
N ASN A 129 24.46 -1.09 4.65
CA ASN A 129 23.64 -0.91 3.46
C ASN A 129 22.15 -0.92 3.80
N VAL A 130 21.75 -1.74 4.78
CA VAL A 130 20.38 -1.71 5.32
C VAL A 130 20.04 -0.34 5.91
N PHE A 131 20.96 0.25 6.69
CA PHE A 131 20.75 1.59 7.25
C PHE A 131 20.62 2.65 6.15
N ASN A 132 21.51 2.64 5.15
CA ASN A 132 21.44 3.56 4.01
C ASN A 132 20.13 3.41 3.24
N PHE A 133 19.67 2.18 3.03
CA PHE A 133 18.41 1.90 2.36
C PHE A 133 17.21 2.45 3.13
N ILE A 134 17.17 2.26 4.46
CA ILE A 134 16.14 2.85 5.33
C ILE A 134 16.16 4.37 5.24
N PHE A 135 17.34 4.99 5.25
CA PHE A 135 17.49 6.44 5.13
C PHE A 135 16.93 6.98 3.80
N ILE A 136 17.22 6.29 2.69
CA ILE A 136 16.66 6.62 1.37
C ILE A 136 15.12 6.51 1.40
N LEU A 137 14.57 5.44 1.98
CA LEU A 137 13.11 5.29 2.11
C LEU A 137 12.46 6.40 2.94
N VAL A 138 13.14 6.91 3.98
CA VAL A 138 12.64 8.03 4.78
C VAL A 138 12.65 9.33 3.96
N ILE A 139 13.74 9.61 3.23
CA ILE A 139 13.83 10.82 2.39
C ILE A 139 12.76 10.79 1.30
N VAL A 140 12.63 9.67 0.58
CA VAL A 140 11.62 9.50 -0.46
C VAL A 140 10.22 9.64 0.14
N GLY A 141 9.95 9.04 1.29
CA GLY A 141 8.67 9.19 1.99
C GLY A 141 8.35 10.63 2.35
N PHE A 142 9.33 11.36 2.86
CA PHE A 142 9.18 12.78 3.14
C PHE A 142 8.90 13.60 1.87
N LEU A 143 9.61 13.30 0.77
CA LEU A 143 9.42 13.95 -0.51
C LEU A 143 7.99 13.72 -1.04
N HIS A 144 7.47 12.50 -0.97
CA HIS A 144 6.10 12.18 -1.38
C HIS A 144 5.05 12.88 -0.51
N ILE A 145 5.29 13.00 0.79
CA ILE A 145 4.38 13.73 1.69
C ILE A 145 4.37 15.23 1.35
N LYS A 146 5.56 15.82 1.13
CA LYS A 146 5.72 17.24 0.86
C LYS A 146 5.18 17.66 -0.51
N THR A 147 5.36 16.82 -1.54
CA THR A 147 4.88 17.05 -2.91
C THR A 147 3.39 16.77 -3.09
N ARG A 148 2.69 16.34 -2.03
CA ARG A 148 1.26 15.95 -2.03
C ARG A 148 0.88 14.83 -2.99
N ARG A 149 1.83 14.13 -3.61
CA ARG A 149 1.61 13.03 -4.57
C ARG A 149 1.41 11.65 -3.93
N ILE A 150 0.92 11.62 -2.68
CA ILE A 150 0.64 10.34 -1.98
C ILE A 150 -0.53 9.57 -2.65
N HIS A 151 -1.44 10.28 -3.31
CA HIS A 151 -2.63 9.72 -3.94
C HIS A 151 -2.37 9.06 -5.30
N SER A 152 -1.31 9.45 -6.02
CA SER A 152 -0.87 8.82 -7.28
C SER A 152 -0.26 7.42 -7.09
N ASN A 153 -0.43 6.83 -5.90
CA ASN A 153 0.19 5.59 -5.48
C ASN A 153 -0.39 4.38 -6.24
N PRO A 154 0.46 3.61 -6.95
CA PRO A 154 0.04 2.45 -7.73
C PRO A 154 -0.61 1.36 -6.88
N THR A 155 -0.29 1.28 -5.58
CA THR A 155 -0.89 0.30 -4.67
C THR A 155 -2.38 0.55 -4.49
N LEU A 156 -2.80 1.82 -4.40
CA LEU A 156 -4.21 2.17 -4.32
C LEU A 156 -4.93 1.86 -5.64
N SER A 157 -4.30 2.15 -6.77
CA SER A 157 -4.84 1.79 -8.08
C SER A 157 -4.94 0.27 -8.27
N LEU A 158 -3.97 -0.50 -7.78
CA LEU A 158 -4.03 -1.96 -7.80
C LEU A 158 -5.18 -2.51 -6.92
N PHE A 159 -5.56 -1.79 -5.88
CA PHE A 159 -6.75 -2.07 -5.08
C PHE A 159 -8.06 -1.54 -5.72
N GLY A 160 -8.00 -1.05 -6.96
CA GLY A 160 -9.13 -0.51 -7.72
C GLY A 160 -9.58 0.87 -7.25
N VAL A 161 -8.73 1.63 -6.55
CA VAL A 161 -9.04 2.98 -6.07
C VAL A 161 -8.42 4.02 -7.00
N SER A 162 -9.25 4.86 -7.60
CA SER A 162 -8.82 6.01 -8.39
C SER A 162 -8.80 7.28 -7.54
N ALA A 163 -7.81 8.13 -7.79
CA ALA A 163 -7.73 9.46 -7.22
C ALA A 163 -8.41 10.48 -8.16
N TYR A 164 -9.25 11.33 -7.59
CA TYR A 164 -9.91 12.42 -8.31
C TYR A 164 -9.67 13.72 -7.56
N LYS A 165 -9.33 14.77 -8.29
CA LYS A 165 -9.33 16.13 -7.78
C LYS A 165 -10.70 16.73 -8.08
N ILE A 166 -11.40 17.11 -7.03
CA ILE A 166 -12.78 17.59 -7.12
C ILE A 166 -12.93 19.00 -6.56
N ASP A 167 -13.87 19.71 -7.17
CA ASP A 167 -14.46 20.93 -6.63
C ASP A 167 -15.89 20.58 -6.20
N TYR A 168 -16.27 20.95 -4.98
CA TYR A 168 -17.53 20.51 -4.39
C TYR A 168 -18.26 21.61 -3.62
N ILE A 169 -19.56 21.44 -3.49
CA ILE A 169 -20.45 22.26 -2.66
C ILE A 169 -21.17 21.40 -1.63
N ILE A 170 -21.53 22.01 -0.51
CA ILE A 170 -22.35 21.42 0.53
C ILE A 170 -23.74 22.05 0.40
N ARG A 171 -24.78 21.22 0.24
CA ARG A 171 -26.16 21.70 0.24
C ARG A 171 -26.74 21.55 1.64
N VAL A 172 -27.15 22.68 2.23
CA VAL A 172 -27.89 22.70 3.49
C VAL A 172 -29.16 23.51 3.25
N ASP A 173 -30.32 22.90 3.43
CA ASP A 173 -31.63 23.57 3.35
C ASP A 173 -31.88 24.38 2.05
N GLY A 174 -31.45 23.83 0.91
CA GLY A 174 -31.67 24.45 -0.40
C GLY A 174 -30.77 25.64 -0.72
N GLN A 175 -29.83 25.99 0.16
CA GLN A 175 -28.75 26.93 -0.14
C GLN A 175 -27.46 26.18 -0.48
N ASP A 176 -26.87 26.53 -1.62
CA ASP A 176 -25.55 26.06 -2.03
C ASP A 176 -24.48 26.87 -1.27
N SER A 177 -23.56 26.16 -0.60
CA SER A 177 -22.38 26.79 0.01
C SER A 177 -21.39 27.29 -1.05
N ASP A 178 -20.40 28.08 -0.63
CA ASP A 178 -19.28 28.45 -1.50
C ASP A 178 -18.53 27.22 -2.04
N ILE A 179 -18.01 27.33 -3.26
CA ILE A 179 -17.34 26.24 -3.98
C ILE A 179 -15.98 26.00 -3.32
N THR A 180 -15.83 24.85 -2.68
CA THR A 180 -14.55 24.44 -2.15
C THR A 180 -13.74 23.72 -3.22
N LYS A 181 -12.61 24.31 -3.61
CA LYS A 181 -11.78 23.80 -4.70
C LYS A 181 -10.63 22.89 -4.25
N GLY A 182 -10.26 21.97 -5.14
CA GLY A 182 -8.99 21.23 -5.06
C GLY A 182 -8.90 20.19 -3.94
N LEU A 183 -10.01 19.55 -3.57
CA LEU A 183 -10.00 18.40 -2.65
C LEU A 183 -9.64 17.14 -3.42
N ILE A 184 -8.70 16.35 -2.91
CA ILE A 184 -8.34 15.06 -3.51
C ILE A 184 -9.17 13.97 -2.83
N VAL A 185 -9.94 13.24 -3.62
CA VAL A 185 -10.76 12.12 -3.15
C VAL A 185 -10.30 10.81 -3.74
N LEU A 186 -10.31 9.77 -2.91
CA LEU A 186 -9.97 8.40 -3.28
C LEU A 186 -11.26 7.60 -3.34
N SER A 187 -11.64 7.11 -4.52
CA SER A 187 -12.86 6.33 -4.70
C SER A 187 -12.62 5.06 -5.49
N LYS A 188 -13.40 4.01 -5.17
CA LYS A 188 -13.47 2.80 -5.99
C LYS A 188 -14.46 2.94 -7.14
N ASP A 189 -15.41 3.85 -6.99
CA ASP A 189 -16.43 4.12 -7.97
C ASP A 189 -15.95 5.22 -8.93
N GLU A 190 -16.48 5.23 -10.14
CA GLU A 190 -16.24 6.34 -11.06
C GLU A 190 -17.01 7.57 -10.61
N ILE A 191 -16.29 8.68 -10.43
CA ILE A 191 -16.88 9.97 -10.05
C ILE A 191 -16.91 10.87 -11.28
N SER A 192 -18.10 11.39 -11.60
CA SER A 192 -18.29 12.38 -12.64
C SER A 192 -18.75 13.72 -12.04
N VAL A 193 -18.78 14.75 -12.89
CA VAL A 193 -19.44 16.02 -12.52
C VAL A 193 -20.93 15.75 -12.25
N LYS A 194 -21.52 16.50 -11.31
CA LYS A 194 -22.88 16.33 -10.76
C LYS A 194 -23.09 15.07 -9.93
N SER A 195 -22.06 14.29 -9.62
CA SER A 195 -22.21 13.17 -8.69
C SER A 195 -22.37 13.67 -7.25
N VAL A 196 -23.32 13.10 -6.51
CA VAL A 196 -23.41 13.22 -5.06
C VAL A 196 -22.54 12.13 -4.47
N ILE A 197 -21.49 12.55 -3.76
CA ILE A 197 -20.54 11.64 -3.14
C ILE A 197 -20.57 11.81 -1.63
N ARG A 198 -20.25 10.72 -0.96
CA ARG A 198 -20.03 10.67 0.47
C ARG A 198 -18.54 10.78 0.74
N ILE A 199 -18.10 11.71 1.57
CA ILE A 199 -16.70 11.87 1.96
C ILE A 199 -16.52 11.67 3.46
N ILE A 200 -15.40 11.11 3.90
CA ILE A 200 -15.06 11.09 5.33
C ILE A 200 -14.68 12.49 5.77
N LYS A 201 -15.15 12.93 6.95
CA LYS A 201 -14.92 14.25 7.54
C LYS A 201 -13.51 14.78 7.22
N LYS A 202 -13.47 15.98 6.64
CA LYS A 202 -12.25 16.62 6.13
C LYS A 202 -11.36 17.07 7.29
N GLU A 203 -10.20 16.42 7.42
CA GLU A 203 -9.09 16.89 8.27
C GLU A 203 -7.93 17.48 7.43
N ASP A 204 -7.90 17.22 6.13
CA ASP A 204 -6.74 17.51 5.26
C ASP A 204 -7.16 17.69 3.78
N TYR A 205 -6.18 17.80 2.87
CA TYR A 205 -6.41 17.91 1.43
C TYR A 205 -6.83 16.60 0.74
N ILE A 206 -6.81 15.47 1.45
CA ILE A 206 -7.08 14.14 0.90
C ILE A 206 -8.09 13.38 1.78
N THR A 207 -9.07 12.74 1.17
CA THR A 207 -10.07 11.90 1.87
C THR A 207 -10.54 10.73 1.01
N PHE A 208 -11.24 9.78 1.62
CA PHE A 208 -11.93 8.71 0.90
C PHE A 208 -13.34 9.16 0.51
N ALA A 209 -13.77 8.79 -0.69
CA ALA A 209 -15.09 9.09 -1.22
C ALA A 209 -15.79 7.87 -1.78
N LYS A 210 -17.11 7.86 -1.66
CA LYS A 210 -18.00 6.83 -2.20
C LYS A 210 -19.09 7.49 -3.02
N TYR A 211 -19.34 6.96 -4.20
CA TYR A 211 -20.45 7.42 -5.03
C TYR A 211 -21.78 7.00 -4.40
N ILE A 212 -22.76 7.91 -4.35
CA ILE A 212 -24.12 7.61 -3.90
C ILE A 212 -25.07 7.60 -5.09
N ARG A 213 -25.17 8.74 -5.79
CA ARG A 213 -26.13 8.98 -6.87
C ARG A 213 -25.68 10.16 -7.73
N ASN A 214 -26.31 10.36 -8.88
CA ASN A 214 -26.20 11.61 -9.62
C ASN A 214 -27.22 12.62 -9.09
N ASP A 215 -26.81 13.89 -9.07
CA ASP A 215 -27.69 15.01 -8.77
C ASP A 215 -28.69 15.17 -9.93
N SER A 216 -29.94 14.81 -9.66
CA SER A 216 -31.04 14.85 -10.62
C SER A 216 -31.67 16.24 -10.77
N ASN A 217 -31.24 17.21 -9.96
CA ASN A 217 -31.66 18.60 -10.08
C ASN A 217 -30.68 19.34 -11.01
N GLY A 218 -31.00 19.29 -12.31
CA GLY A 218 -30.40 20.12 -13.35
C GLY A 218 -31.25 21.33 -13.64
#